data_AF-A0A7S2MMG4-F1
#
_entry.id   AF-A0A7S2MMG4-F1
#
_cell.length_a   1.000
_cell.length_b   1.000
_cell.length_c   1.000
_cell.angle_alpha   90.00
_cell.angle_beta   90.00
_cell.angle_gamma   90.00
#
_symmetry.space_group_name_H-M   'P 1'
#
loop_
_entity.id
_entity.type
_entity.pdbx_description
1 polymer ?
#
loop_
_entity_poly.entity_id
_entity_poly.type
_entity_poly.pdbx_seq_one_letter_code
_entity_poly.pdbx_strand_id
1 'polypeptide(L)'
;PADRNLVTAWLAGDTGTVAAAKRKADMATASATATTPKKAKPSAASSPASSTATPLPPSEEAAKVNDYTELFSTLGVPALKSCLRMNEQLLSGNKGELVSRCVDRKLYGNLPKCPQCSIGRLKVNYTREFGHNGQGIFTCPGGYDDTSYVRCCFYSTSVERPPWTASEHEVASLAKSTVAQSTTAKSKARKSLDLDCPSDARASMPAAPAVGMPGDDD
;
A
#
# COMPACT_ATOMS: atom_id res chain seq x y z
N PRO A 1 43.99 -8.17 6.71
CA PRO A 1 43.95 -8.96 5.45
C PRO A 1 43.40 -10.39 5.69
N ALA A 2 42.10 -10.51 5.96
CA ALA A 2 41.44 -11.79 6.28
C ALA A 2 40.06 -12.01 5.59
N ASP A 3 39.71 -11.21 4.57
CA ASP A 3 38.36 -11.21 3.98
C ASP A 3 38.26 -11.85 2.57
N ARG A 4 39.30 -12.55 2.08
CA ARG A 4 39.29 -13.13 0.72
C ARG A 4 38.94 -14.62 0.63
N ASN A 5 38.55 -15.27 1.73
CA ASN A 5 38.35 -16.73 1.75
C ASN A 5 36.89 -17.21 1.86
N LEU A 6 35.92 -16.30 1.88
CA LEU A 6 34.49 -16.65 1.98
C LEU A 6 33.79 -16.83 0.61
N VAL A 7 34.35 -16.29 -0.47
CA VAL A 7 33.70 -16.31 -1.80
C VAL A 7 33.93 -17.64 -2.53
N THR A 8 35.02 -18.35 -2.25
CA THR A 8 35.34 -19.65 -2.89
C THR A 8 34.53 -20.82 -2.34
N ALA A 9 34.00 -20.73 -1.12
CA ALA A 9 33.18 -21.80 -0.53
C ALA A 9 31.76 -21.89 -1.13
N TRP A 10 31.27 -20.84 -1.80
CA TRP A 10 29.92 -20.81 -2.35
C TRP A 10 29.81 -21.43 -3.77
N LEU A 11 30.93 -21.51 -4.51
CA LEU A 11 30.96 -22.13 -5.85
C LEU A 11 31.10 -23.66 -5.82
N ALA A 12 31.45 -24.27 -4.68
CA ALA A 12 31.73 -25.70 -4.59
C ALA A 12 30.50 -26.60 -4.37
N GLY A 13 29.29 -26.05 -4.27
CA GLY A 13 28.05 -26.84 -4.30
C GLY A 13 27.88 -27.85 -3.16
N ASP A 14 28.56 -27.67 -2.03
CA ASP A 14 28.51 -28.60 -0.89
C ASP A 14 27.62 -28.04 0.23
N THR A 15 26.30 -28.24 0.10
CA THR A 15 25.31 -27.83 1.13
C THR A 15 25.06 -28.92 2.18
N GLY A 16 25.98 -29.88 2.35
CA GLY A 16 25.70 -31.15 3.02
C GLY A 16 25.88 -31.25 4.53
N THR A 17 26.64 -30.37 5.21
CA THR A 17 27.15 -30.75 6.56
C THR A 17 27.21 -29.67 7.64
N VAL A 18 26.58 -28.49 7.48
CA VAL A 18 26.60 -27.45 8.54
C VAL A 18 25.39 -27.46 9.48
N ALA A 19 24.60 -28.54 9.47
CA ALA A 19 23.39 -28.70 10.28
C ALA A 19 23.57 -29.68 11.45
N ALA A 20 24.65 -29.58 12.25
CA ALA A 20 24.80 -30.50 13.39
C ALA A 20 25.73 -30.04 14.54
N ALA A 21 25.89 -28.74 14.82
CA ALA A 21 26.54 -28.34 16.08
C ALA A 21 26.23 -26.89 16.41
N LYS A 22 25.33 -26.67 17.38
CA LYS A 22 25.25 -25.50 18.31
C LYS A 22 23.81 -25.07 18.57
N ARG A 23 23.03 -25.90 19.29
CA ARG A 23 21.93 -25.46 20.18
C ARG A 23 21.68 -26.50 21.29
N LYS A 24 22.64 -26.61 22.22
CA LYS A 24 22.46 -27.20 23.56
C LYS A 24 23.25 -26.36 24.56
N ALA A 25 22.64 -25.29 25.03
CA ALA A 25 22.93 -24.58 26.28
C ALA A 25 21.93 -23.41 26.38
N ASP A 26 21.50 -23.08 27.60
CA ASP A 26 20.58 -22.01 27.97
C ASP A 26 19.09 -22.30 27.85
N MET A 27 18.69 -23.33 28.61
CA MET A 27 17.35 -23.44 29.19
C MET A 27 17.50 -23.62 30.70
N ALA A 28 17.59 -22.51 31.45
CA ALA A 28 17.27 -22.42 32.89
C ALA A 28 17.49 -20.98 33.39
N THR A 29 16.42 -20.20 33.54
CA THR A 29 16.14 -19.39 34.74
C THR A 29 14.74 -18.80 34.58
N ALA A 30 13.80 -19.39 35.31
CA ALA A 30 12.52 -18.81 35.63
C ALA A 30 12.72 -17.64 36.62
N SER A 31 11.93 -16.56 36.53
CA SER A 31 11.11 -16.13 37.66
C SER A 31 10.17 -14.97 37.30
N ALA A 32 8.89 -15.24 37.51
CA ALA A 32 7.83 -14.37 38.02
C ALA A 32 8.00 -12.84 37.95
N THR A 33 7.09 -12.17 37.23
CA THR A 33 6.56 -10.88 37.68
C THR A 33 5.11 -10.65 37.24
N ALA A 34 4.23 -10.75 38.23
CA ALA A 34 3.01 -9.97 38.48
C ALA A 34 2.10 -9.55 37.31
N THR A 35 0.98 -10.26 37.22
CA THR A 35 -0.34 -9.79 36.77
C THR A 35 -0.78 -8.49 37.46
N THR A 36 -1.08 -7.47 36.66
CA THR A 36 -1.90 -6.31 37.09
C THR A 36 -3.20 -6.26 36.25
N PRO A 37 -4.38 -6.10 36.87
CA PRO A 37 -5.65 -6.01 36.15
C PRO A 37 -5.84 -4.59 35.59
N LYS A 38 -5.70 -4.45 34.27
CA LYS A 38 -5.90 -3.17 33.58
C LYS A 38 -7.39 -2.94 33.32
N LYS A 39 -7.96 -2.06 34.14
CA LYS A 39 -9.30 -1.45 34.06
C LYS A 39 -9.62 -1.02 32.63
N ALA A 40 -10.61 -1.68 32.01
CA ALA A 40 -11.15 -1.33 30.71
C ALA A 40 -11.87 0.01 30.77
N LYS A 41 -11.41 0.98 29.97
CA LYS A 41 -12.09 2.25 29.73
C LYS A 41 -13.00 2.07 28.51
N PRO A 42 -14.32 2.32 28.60
CA PRO A 42 -15.18 2.33 27.43
C PRO A 42 -14.88 3.58 26.61
N SER A 43 -14.06 3.44 25.57
CA SER A 43 -13.95 4.44 24.51
C SER A 43 -15.16 4.28 23.60
N ALA A 44 -16.20 5.07 23.87
CA ALA A 44 -17.26 5.34 22.93
C ALA A 44 -16.64 5.99 21.68
N ALA A 45 -16.48 5.19 20.63
CA ALA A 45 -16.02 5.65 19.34
C ALA A 45 -17.20 6.34 18.62
N SER A 46 -17.13 7.66 18.56
CA SER A 46 -17.91 8.48 17.63
C SER A 46 -17.63 7.96 16.22
N SER A 47 -18.63 7.37 15.57
CA SER A 47 -18.55 6.94 14.18
C SER A 47 -18.65 8.17 13.28
N PRO A 48 -17.58 8.59 12.56
CA PRO A 48 -17.73 9.58 11.52
C PRO A 48 -18.50 8.94 10.35
N ALA A 49 -19.45 9.71 9.83
CA ALA A 49 -20.40 9.36 8.79
C ALA A 49 -19.75 8.56 7.65
N SER A 50 -20.40 7.44 7.33
CA SER A 50 -20.14 6.63 6.14
C SER A 50 -20.34 7.51 4.91
N SER A 51 -19.23 7.94 4.30
CA SER A 51 -19.25 8.70 3.07
C SER A 51 -19.82 7.80 1.97
N THR A 52 -21.06 8.04 1.57
CA THR A 52 -21.67 7.48 0.37
C THR A 52 -20.85 7.95 -0.82
N ALA A 53 -19.79 7.21 -1.15
CA ALA A 53 -18.87 7.56 -2.21
C ALA A 53 -19.58 7.40 -3.54
N THR A 54 -19.89 8.53 -4.19
CA THR A 54 -20.32 8.55 -5.60
C THR A 54 -19.31 7.74 -6.42
N PRO A 55 -19.77 6.77 -7.22
CA PRO A 55 -18.87 5.93 -7.99
C PRO A 55 -17.99 6.77 -8.89
N LEU A 56 -16.67 6.65 -8.72
CA LEU A 56 -15.69 7.41 -9.50
C LEU A 56 -15.55 6.78 -10.89
N PRO A 57 -15.32 7.58 -11.95
CA PRO A 57 -15.02 7.02 -13.26
C PRO A 57 -13.67 6.27 -13.22
N PRO A 58 -13.53 5.17 -13.96
CA PRO A 58 -12.34 4.30 -13.90
C PRO A 58 -11.04 5.03 -14.28
N SER A 59 -11.13 6.06 -15.14
CA SER A 59 -9.98 6.88 -15.52
C SER A 59 -9.41 7.69 -14.34
N GLU A 60 -10.26 8.19 -13.45
CA GLU A 60 -9.81 8.95 -12.28
C GLU A 60 -9.27 8.03 -11.19
N GLU A 61 -9.83 6.81 -11.06
CA GLU A 61 -9.30 5.81 -10.15
C GLU A 61 -7.84 5.45 -10.49
N ALA A 62 -7.55 5.23 -11.78
CA ALA A 62 -6.19 4.90 -12.22
C ALA A 62 -5.17 6.01 -11.89
N ALA A 63 -5.55 7.29 -12.07
CA ALA A 63 -4.70 8.42 -11.71
C ALA A 63 -4.42 8.46 -10.20
N LYS A 64 -5.46 8.32 -9.37
CA LYS A 64 -5.32 8.30 -7.91
C LYS A 64 -4.49 7.11 -7.41
N VAL A 65 -4.66 5.93 -8.02
CA VAL A 65 -3.87 4.74 -7.70
C VAL A 65 -2.38 5.02 -7.96
N ASN A 66 -2.03 5.65 -9.08
CA ASN A 66 -0.65 6.02 -9.38
C ASN A 66 -0.10 7.04 -8.36
N ASP A 67 -0.84 8.12 -8.09
CA ASP A 67 -0.43 9.16 -7.12
C ASP A 67 -0.16 8.57 -5.73
N TYR A 68 -1.08 7.72 -5.25
CA TYR A 68 -0.92 7.05 -3.95
C TYR A 68 0.21 6.02 -3.98
N THR A 69 0.40 5.31 -5.10
CA THR A 69 1.50 4.35 -5.24
C THR A 69 2.83 5.05 -5.13
N GLU A 70 3.01 6.19 -5.79
CA GLU A 70 4.22 7.02 -5.67
C GLU A 70 4.41 7.46 -4.21
N LEU A 71 3.37 8.02 -3.58
CA LEU A 71 3.42 8.45 -2.19
C LEU A 71 3.86 7.33 -1.25
N PHE A 72 3.23 6.16 -1.32
CA PHE A 72 3.55 5.03 -0.44
C PHE A 72 4.87 4.34 -0.82
N SER A 73 5.33 4.43 -2.08
CA SER A 73 6.62 3.88 -2.49
C SER A 73 7.81 4.61 -1.88
N THR A 74 7.68 5.92 -1.62
CA THR A 74 8.69 6.75 -0.93
C THR A 74 8.84 6.37 0.54
N LEU A 75 7.80 5.79 1.15
CA LEU A 75 7.83 5.37 2.54
C LEU A 75 8.63 4.06 2.70
N GLY A 76 9.39 3.99 3.78
CA GLY A 76 10.07 2.76 4.19
C GLY A 76 9.09 1.70 4.67
N VAL A 77 9.48 0.43 4.57
CA VAL A 77 8.73 -0.73 5.11
C VAL A 77 8.25 -0.55 6.56
N PRO A 78 9.05 -0.02 7.53
CA PRO A 78 8.56 0.18 8.89
C PRO A 78 7.43 1.21 8.97
N ALA A 79 7.50 2.30 8.17
CA ALA A 79 6.45 3.30 8.11
C ALA A 79 5.16 2.72 7.51
N LEU A 80 5.26 1.95 6.41
CA LEU A 80 4.12 1.24 5.81
C LEU A 80 3.42 0.30 6.79
N LYS A 81 4.21 -0.48 7.55
CA LYS A 81 3.65 -1.35 8.60
C LYS A 81 2.99 -0.54 9.73
N SER A 82 3.51 0.63 10.06
CA SER A 82 2.88 1.54 11.03
C SER A 82 1.52 2.03 10.54
N CYS A 83 1.43 2.48 9.28
CA CYS A 83 0.17 2.89 8.63
C CYS A 83 -0.88 1.77 8.66
N LEU A 84 -0.47 0.55 8.29
CA LEU A 84 -1.36 -0.61 8.30
C LEU A 84 -1.77 -1.04 9.71
N ARG A 85 -0.89 -0.88 10.71
CA ARG A 85 -1.18 -1.22 12.11
C ARG A 85 -2.24 -0.31 12.70
N MET A 86 -2.14 0.99 12.46
CA MET A 86 -3.14 1.98 12.91
C MET A 86 -4.54 1.68 12.38
N ASN A 87 -4.60 1.18 11.14
CA ASN A 87 -5.85 0.85 10.47
C ASN A 87 -6.31 -0.60 10.72
N GLU A 88 -5.68 -1.30 11.69
CA GLU A 88 -5.90 -2.70 12.02
C GLU A 88 -5.83 -3.63 10.80
N GLN A 89 -4.72 -3.65 10.07
CA GLN A 89 -4.61 -4.45 8.84
C GLN A 89 -3.47 -5.47 8.87
N LEU A 90 -3.45 -6.38 7.87
CA LEU A 90 -2.38 -7.37 7.75
C LEU A 90 -1.03 -6.72 7.43
N LEU A 91 -0.02 -7.04 8.25
CA LEU A 91 1.35 -6.52 8.18
C LEU A 91 2.35 -7.44 7.44
N SER A 92 1.89 -8.60 6.96
CA SER A 92 2.71 -9.59 6.25
C SER A 92 2.87 -9.25 4.77
N GLY A 93 3.92 -9.76 4.12
CA GLY A 93 4.15 -9.60 2.68
C GLY A 93 5.35 -8.73 2.33
N ASN A 94 5.62 -8.62 1.03
CA ASN A 94 6.71 -7.84 0.45
C ASN A 94 6.38 -6.35 0.42
N LYS A 95 7.39 -5.48 0.20
CA LYS A 95 7.16 -4.02 0.13
C LYS A 95 6.08 -3.65 -0.88
N GLY A 96 6.08 -4.26 -2.07
CA GLY A 96 5.07 -4.01 -3.10
C GLY A 96 3.64 -4.36 -2.66
N GLU A 97 3.48 -5.47 -1.94
CA GLU A 97 2.17 -5.84 -1.38
C GLU A 97 1.71 -4.88 -0.29
N LEU A 98 2.63 -4.43 0.57
CA LEU A 98 2.30 -3.44 1.62
C LEU A 98 1.86 -2.10 0.99
N VAL A 99 2.57 -1.64 -0.05
CA VAL A 99 2.20 -0.44 -0.82
C VAL A 99 0.82 -0.62 -1.44
N SER A 100 0.59 -1.72 -2.18
CA SER A 100 -0.69 -1.99 -2.85
C SER A 100 -1.85 -2.01 -1.85
N ARG A 101 -1.67 -2.59 -0.65
CA ARG A 101 -2.68 -2.59 0.42
C ARG A 101 -2.93 -1.23 1.04
N CYS A 102 -1.91 -0.37 1.15
CA CYS A 102 -2.10 1.01 1.60
C CYS A 102 -2.89 1.81 0.56
N VAL A 103 -2.56 1.67 -0.72
CA VAL A 103 -3.25 2.34 -1.83
C VAL A 103 -4.73 1.94 -1.90
N ASP A 104 -5.01 0.63 -1.90
CA ASP A 104 -6.38 0.08 -1.92
C ASP A 104 -7.23 0.67 -0.78
N ARG A 105 -6.69 0.70 0.44
CA ARG A 105 -7.43 1.19 1.60
C ARG A 105 -7.52 2.69 1.70
N LYS A 106 -6.55 3.41 1.14
CA LYS A 106 -6.62 4.86 1.01
C LYS A 106 -7.75 5.26 0.07
N LEU A 107 -7.93 4.52 -1.02
CA LEU A 107 -8.93 4.80 -2.05
C LEU A 107 -10.33 4.35 -1.63
N TYR A 108 -10.46 3.12 -1.10
CA TYR A 108 -11.75 2.48 -0.84
C TYR A 108 -12.12 2.34 0.64
N GLY A 109 -11.20 2.67 1.55
CA GLY A 109 -11.39 2.49 2.99
C GLY A 109 -10.89 1.15 3.52
N ASN A 110 -10.95 1.02 4.85
CA ASN A 110 -10.43 -0.11 5.60
C ASN A 110 -11.32 -1.34 5.48
N LEU A 111 -10.70 -2.53 5.52
CA LEU A 111 -11.47 -3.77 5.60
C LEU A 111 -11.86 -4.02 7.05
N PRO A 112 -13.16 -4.15 7.38
CA PRO A 112 -13.59 -4.43 8.73
C PRO A 112 -13.27 -5.89 9.12
N LYS A 113 -13.44 -6.17 10.42
CA LYS A 113 -13.40 -7.54 10.94
C LYS A 113 -14.63 -8.30 10.44
N CYS A 114 -14.49 -9.62 10.33
CA CYS A 114 -15.62 -10.46 9.92
C CYS A 114 -16.78 -10.33 10.92
N PRO A 115 -18.02 -10.05 10.47
CA PRO A 115 -19.17 -9.90 11.37
C PRO A 115 -19.59 -11.23 12.02
N GLN A 116 -19.25 -12.38 11.42
CA GLN A 116 -19.58 -13.69 11.97
C GLN A 116 -18.58 -14.17 13.03
N CYS A 117 -17.29 -14.19 12.71
CA CYS A 117 -16.29 -14.73 13.64
C CYS A 117 -15.57 -13.66 14.47
N SER A 118 -15.61 -12.38 14.09
CA SER A 118 -14.89 -11.24 14.69
C SER A 118 -13.35 -11.34 14.78
N ILE A 119 -12.80 -12.55 14.60
CA ILE A 119 -11.37 -12.89 14.65
C ILE A 119 -10.73 -12.73 13.26
N GLY A 120 -11.39 -13.25 12.23
CA GLY A 120 -10.89 -13.28 10.87
C GLY A 120 -10.95 -11.91 10.19
N ARG A 121 -9.96 -11.63 9.36
CA ARG A 121 -9.93 -10.45 8.50
C ARG A 121 -10.45 -10.81 7.11
N LEU A 122 -11.33 -9.97 6.57
CA LEU A 122 -11.89 -10.20 5.25
C LEU A 122 -10.79 -10.10 4.19
N LYS A 123 -10.86 -11.00 3.20
CA LYS A 123 -10.12 -10.91 1.95
C LYS A 123 -11.10 -10.48 0.88
N VAL A 124 -10.71 -9.50 0.08
CA VAL A 124 -11.49 -9.05 -1.07
C VAL A 124 -10.89 -9.62 -2.34
N ASN A 125 -11.74 -10.18 -3.20
CA ASN A 125 -11.39 -10.55 -4.56
C ASN A 125 -12.15 -9.63 -5.51
N TYR A 126 -11.40 -8.83 -6.28
CA TYR A 126 -11.94 -7.90 -7.25
C TYR A 126 -12.09 -8.60 -8.60
N THR A 127 -13.28 -8.56 -9.18
CA THR A 127 -13.54 -9.13 -10.51
C THR A 127 -12.87 -8.30 -11.63
N ARG A 128 -12.61 -7.02 -11.37
CA ARG A 128 -12.02 -6.05 -12.31
C ARG A 128 -10.97 -5.21 -11.59
N GLU A 129 -9.92 -4.82 -12.31
CA GLU A 129 -8.83 -4.00 -11.75
C GLU A 129 -9.30 -2.58 -11.36
N PHE A 130 -10.20 -1.98 -12.16
CA PHE A 130 -10.70 -0.62 -11.95
C PHE A 130 -12.24 -0.56 -12.00
N GLY A 131 -12.83 0.47 -11.39
CA GLY A 131 -14.26 0.75 -11.41
C GLY A 131 -15.09 -0.15 -10.49
N HIS A 132 -14.46 -0.81 -9.52
CA HIS A 132 -15.16 -1.67 -8.57
C HIS A 132 -15.62 -0.91 -7.31
N ASN A 133 -15.23 0.37 -7.14
CA ASN A 133 -15.69 1.23 -6.02
C ASN A 133 -15.53 0.59 -4.64
N GLY A 134 -14.47 -0.22 -4.45
CA GLY A 134 -14.24 -0.97 -3.21
C GLY A 134 -15.16 -2.17 -2.99
N GLN A 135 -16.08 -2.46 -3.90
CA GLN A 135 -16.97 -3.62 -3.85
C GLN A 135 -16.31 -4.81 -4.55
N GLY A 136 -16.53 -6.00 -4.01
CA GLY A 136 -15.91 -7.23 -4.51
C GLY A 136 -16.43 -8.43 -3.72
N ILE A 137 -15.87 -9.60 -4.00
CA ILE A 137 -16.24 -10.81 -3.25
C ILE A 137 -15.41 -10.82 -1.96
N PHE A 138 -16.07 -10.51 -0.84
CA PHE A 138 -15.48 -10.56 0.48
C PHE A 138 -15.60 -11.97 1.03
N THR A 139 -14.47 -12.59 1.36
CA THR A 139 -14.39 -13.92 1.95
C THR A 139 -13.61 -13.87 3.25
N CYS A 140 -14.14 -14.50 4.30
CA CYS A 140 -13.38 -14.70 5.53
C CYS A 140 -12.66 -16.05 5.48
N PRO A 141 -11.33 -16.10 5.58
CA PRO A 141 -10.61 -17.37 5.68
C PRO A 141 -10.73 -18.01 7.07
N GLY A 142 -11.38 -17.39 8.05
CA GLY A 142 -11.30 -17.80 9.46
C GLY A 142 -10.08 -17.22 10.18
N GLY A 143 -9.85 -17.70 11.39
CA GLY A 143 -8.78 -17.23 12.26
C GLY A 143 -8.50 -18.21 13.40
N TYR A 144 -7.46 -17.97 14.18
CA TYR A 144 -7.16 -18.75 15.37
C TYR A 144 -7.82 -18.10 16.59
N ASP A 145 -8.61 -18.89 17.32
CA ASP A 145 -9.18 -18.52 18.61
C ASP A 145 -8.44 -19.30 19.71
N ASP A 146 -7.67 -18.58 20.52
CA ASP A 146 -6.74 -19.02 21.58
C ASP A 146 -5.69 -20.08 21.18
N THR A 147 -6.11 -21.24 20.68
CA THR A 147 -5.24 -22.34 20.23
C THR A 147 -5.84 -23.14 19.07
N SER A 148 -7.12 -22.94 18.74
CA SER A 148 -7.82 -23.70 17.72
C SER A 148 -8.08 -22.83 16.48
N TYR A 149 -7.89 -23.39 15.29
CA TYR A 149 -8.25 -22.70 14.05
C TYR A 149 -9.74 -22.87 13.80
N VAL A 150 -10.47 -21.76 13.84
CA VAL A 150 -11.90 -21.72 13.53
C VAL A 150 -12.07 -21.31 12.06
N ARG A 151 -12.48 -22.26 11.22
CA ARG A 151 -12.83 -21.99 9.84
C ARG A 151 -14.12 -21.18 9.79
N CYS A 152 -14.07 -20.00 9.19
CA CYS A 152 -15.23 -19.18 8.91
C CYS A 152 -15.59 -19.31 7.42
N CYS A 153 -16.88 -19.34 7.10
CA CYS A 153 -17.39 -19.39 5.72
C CYS A 153 -18.17 -18.12 5.35
N PHE A 154 -17.88 -17.00 6.01
CA PHE A 154 -18.52 -15.73 5.68
C PHE A 154 -18.18 -15.32 4.25
N TYR A 155 -19.23 -15.01 3.49
CA TYR A 155 -19.16 -14.48 2.15
C TYR A 155 -20.12 -13.29 2.04
N SER A 156 -19.70 -12.22 1.38
CA SER A 156 -20.57 -11.09 1.04
C SER A 156 -20.07 -10.40 -0.22
N THR A 157 -20.97 -9.79 -0.97
CA THR A 157 -20.65 -8.94 -2.14
C THR A 157 -20.48 -7.48 -1.76
N SER A 158 -21.01 -7.07 -0.59
CA SER A 158 -20.95 -5.69 -0.12
C SER A 158 -20.64 -5.64 1.36
N VAL A 159 -19.70 -4.78 1.73
CA VAL A 159 -19.30 -4.55 3.13
C VAL A 159 -19.02 -3.06 3.32
N GLU A 160 -19.53 -2.51 4.41
CA GLU A 160 -19.24 -1.14 4.81
C GLU A 160 -17.78 -1.02 5.27
N ARG A 161 -17.01 -0.16 4.60
CA ARG A 161 -15.60 0.05 4.87
C ARG A 161 -15.41 1.33 5.68
N PRO A 162 -14.88 1.28 6.92
CA PRO A 162 -14.58 2.50 7.65
C PRO A 162 -13.51 3.33 6.91
N PRO A 163 -13.57 4.67 7.01
CA PRO A 163 -12.62 5.54 6.33
C PRO A 163 -11.17 5.28 6.78
N TRP A 164 -10.22 5.54 5.88
CA TRP A 164 -8.79 5.41 6.17
C TRP A 164 -8.32 6.48 7.16
N THR A 165 -7.68 6.06 8.25
CA THR A 165 -7.03 6.98 9.20
C THR A 165 -5.62 7.26 8.73
N ALA A 166 -5.37 8.50 8.30
CA ALA A 166 -4.04 8.95 7.90
C ALA A 166 -3.06 8.86 9.07
N SER A 167 -1.87 8.32 8.82
CA SER A 167 -0.81 8.21 9.83
C SER A 167 0.08 9.44 9.86
N GLU A 168 0.77 9.66 10.98
CA GLU A 168 1.76 10.73 11.11
C GLU A 168 2.87 10.63 10.04
N HIS A 169 3.25 9.40 9.65
CA HIS A 169 4.23 9.18 8.58
C HIS A 169 3.71 9.60 7.20
N GLU A 170 2.43 9.39 6.93
CA GLU A 170 1.78 9.83 5.71
C GLU A 170 1.76 11.37 5.68
N VAL A 171 1.25 12.00 6.74
CA VAL A 171 1.18 13.47 6.85
C VAL A 171 2.59 14.10 6.75
N ALA A 172 3.60 13.49 7.37
CA ALA A 172 4.98 13.93 7.26
C ALA A 172 5.55 13.77 5.84
N SER A 173 5.11 12.76 5.07
CA SER A 173 5.52 12.59 3.67
C SER A 173 4.88 13.64 2.77
N LEU A 174 3.57 13.89 2.94
CA LEU A 174 2.89 14.97 2.23
C LEU A 174 3.53 16.33 2.52
N ALA A 175 3.81 16.62 3.80
CA ALA A 175 4.46 17.88 4.21
C ALA A 175 5.83 18.07 3.54
N LYS A 176 6.62 17.00 3.39
CA LYS A 176 7.92 17.06 2.69
C LYS A 176 7.78 17.35 1.20
N SER A 177 6.76 16.78 0.55
CA SER A 177 6.52 16.99 -0.88
C SER A 177 6.15 18.45 -1.19
N THR A 178 5.31 19.08 -0.36
CA THR A 178 4.88 20.48 -0.56
C THR A 178 6.03 21.49 -0.42
N VAL A 179 6.98 21.23 0.47
CA VAL A 179 8.17 22.09 0.67
C VAL A 179 9.14 22.00 -0.52
N ALA A 180 9.26 20.82 -1.15
CA ALA A 180 10.15 20.65 -2.29
C ALA A 180 9.66 21.42 -3.55
N GLN A 181 8.35 21.42 -3.81
CA GLN A 181 7.77 22.10 -4.99
C GLN A 181 7.85 23.63 -4.92
N SER A 182 7.85 24.21 -3.72
CA SER A 182 7.87 25.66 -3.54
C SER A 182 9.27 26.29 -3.67
N THR A 183 10.34 25.52 -3.55
CA THR A 183 11.72 26.02 -3.71
C THR A 183 12.19 26.09 -5.18
N THR A 184 11.59 25.31 -6.07
CA THR A 184 11.95 25.31 -7.51
C THR A 184 11.26 26.44 -8.29
N ALA A 185 10.11 26.93 -7.84
CA ALA A 185 9.40 28.04 -8.48
C ALA A 185 10.14 29.39 -8.34
N LYS A 186 10.95 29.58 -7.29
CA LYS A 186 11.64 30.84 -7.02
C LYS A 186 12.94 31.03 -7.83
N SER A 187 13.52 29.96 -8.35
CA SER A 187 14.76 29.98 -9.13
C SER A 187 14.53 30.24 -10.63
N LYS A 188 13.31 30.02 -11.15
CA LYS A 188 12.97 30.25 -12.56
C LYS A 188 12.50 31.68 -12.84
N ALA A 189 12.08 32.43 -11.82
CA ALA A 189 11.69 33.84 -11.93
C ALA A 189 12.88 34.82 -12.08
N ARG A 190 14.13 34.40 -11.86
CA ARG A 190 15.31 35.27 -11.99
C ARG A 190 16.10 35.13 -13.29
N LYS A 191 15.63 34.30 -14.24
CA LYS A 191 16.37 34.04 -15.51
C LYS A 191 15.50 34.27 -16.75
N SER A 192 14.65 35.30 -16.71
CA SER A 192 13.73 35.66 -17.80
C SER A 192 13.71 37.17 -18.12
N LEU A 193 14.73 37.94 -17.73
CA LEU A 193 14.80 39.37 -18.04
C LEU A 193 15.83 39.75 -19.12
N ASP A 194 16.59 38.80 -19.65
CA ASP A 194 17.50 39.06 -20.75
C ASP A 194 17.42 37.89 -21.73
N LEU A 195 16.72 38.07 -22.84
CA LEU A 195 17.26 37.84 -24.19
C LEU A 195 16.23 38.30 -25.23
N ASP A 196 16.61 39.39 -25.86
CA ASP A 196 16.08 40.03 -27.06
C ASP A 196 15.64 39.08 -28.20
N CYS A 197 14.65 39.62 -28.93
CA CYS A 197 14.19 39.34 -30.28
C CYS A 197 15.35 39.18 -31.30
N PRO A 198 15.19 38.44 -32.44
CA PRO A 198 14.38 38.94 -33.58
C PRO A 198 13.50 37.84 -34.23
N SER A 199 12.28 38.16 -34.68
CA SER A 199 11.99 38.66 -36.04
C SER A 199 12.63 37.83 -37.15
N ASP A 200 11.92 36.80 -37.66
CA ASP A 200 11.83 36.61 -39.11
C ASP A 200 10.58 35.80 -39.48
N ALA A 201 9.92 36.30 -40.52
CA ALA A 201 8.68 35.80 -41.07
C ALA A 201 8.98 34.87 -42.24
N ARG A 202 8.35 33.69 -42.31
CA ARG A 202 8.01 32.98 -43.56
C ARG A 202 7.07 31.83 -43.19
N ALA A 203 5.77 31.94 -43.46
CA ALA A 203 5.12 31.70 -44.75
C ALA A 203 5.05 30.21 -45.11
N SER A 204 3.85 29.81 -45.59
CA SER A 204 3.51 28.55 -46.26
C SER A 204 3.18 27.36 -45.37
N MET A 205 2.10 26.59 -45.50
CA MET A 205 0.79 26.64 -46.16
C MET A 205 0.02 25.40 -45.59
N PRO A 206 -1.31 25.34 -45.65
CA PRO A 206 -2.08 24.17 -45.24
C PRO A 206 -2.14 23.11 -46.35
N ALA A 207 -2.03 21.82 -45.99
CA ALA A 207 -2.37 20.72 -46.88
C ALA A 207 -3.00 19.56 -46.09
N ALA A 208 -4.33 19.48 -46.13
CA ALA A 208 -5.03 18.19 -46.21
C ALA A 208 -4.82 17.65 -47.65
N PRO A 209 -4.86 16.33 -47.95
CA PRO A 209 -6.10 15.55 -47.76
C PRO A 209 -5.96 14.01 -47.58
N ALA A 210 -7.13 13.40 -47.35
CA ALA A 210 -7.66 12.19 -47.99
C ALA A 210 -7.15 10.76 -47.63
N VAL A 211 -8.14 9.98 -47.13
CA VAL A 211 -8.64 8.69 -47.68
C VAL A 211 -7.84 7.40 -47.42
N GLY A 212 -8.49 6.49 -46.68
CA GLY A 212 -8.73 5.12 -47.15
C GLY A 212 -7.89 4.00 -46.54
N MET A 213 -8.54 3.04 -45.86
CA MET A 213 -8.43 1.60 -46.15
C MET A 213 -9.46 0.81 -45.32
N PRO A 214 -10.45 0.14 -45.97
CA PRO A 214 -11.08 -1.05 -45.41
C PRO A 214 -10.20 -2.27 -45.70
N GLY A 215 -10.11 -3.19 -44.75
CA GLY A 215 -9.48 -4.49 -44.90
C GLY A 215 -10.28 -5.54 -44.15
N ASP A 216 -11.10 -6.26 -44.90
CA ASP A 216 -11.61 -7.61 -44.62
C ASP A 216 -10.43 -8.57 -44.37
N ASP A 217 -10.53 -9.46 -43.38
CA ASP A 217 -9.91 -10.80 -43.43
C ASP A 217 -10.51 -11.70 -42.32
N ASP A 218 -11.29 -12.69 -42.79
CA ASP A 218 -11.76 -13.99 -42.24
C ASP A 218 -12.47 -14.08 -40.87
#